data_AF-A0A8H4B1N1-F1
#
_entry.id   AF-A0A8H4B1N1-F1
#
_cell.length_a   1.000
_cell.length_b   1.000
_cell.length_c   1.000
_cell.angle_alpha   90.00
_cell.angle_beta   90.00
_cell.angle_gamma   90.00
#
_symmetry.space_group_name_H-M   'P 1'
#
loop_
_entity.id
_entity.type
_entity.pdbx_description
1 polymer ?
#
loop_
_entity_poly.entity_id
_entity_poly.type
_entity_poly.pdbx_seq_one_letter_code
_entity_poly.pdbx_strand_id
1 'polypeptide(L)'
;MADAVTSLQFVDFAQRYKYGLIGLGSAILFALFIYGCGYCSRRRGGSNFFIFNYMLLVYDFGFEIAFLLSNAHDIPSLYIPSLVFFFVPAGFNFMMGLIIFIVERCRPDNRTVPENTQFNAIITFCCAIDIQTLRLISSGFGGLEPFSYEFSNNSAKTIAWTSVINALIEDIPQFIILILYTQIKGFKFIPFASLILCTCVLATSLERLFYAIDNGPCTRDCFTIQRRNERENRDFQRDWEL
;
A
#
# COMPACT_ATOMS: atom_id res chain seq x y z
N MET A 1 27.93 7.61 28.13
CA MET A 1 28.48 6.25 27.97
C MET A 1 27.58 5.36 27.12
N ALA A 2 26.25 5.37 27.30
CA ALA A 2 25.31 4.62 26.45
C ALA A 2 25.44 4.97 24.95
N ASP A 3 25.49 6.26 24.59
CA ASP A 3 25.55 6.71 23.19
C ASP A 3 26.84 6.30 22.46
N ALA A 4 27.95 6.17 23.19
CA ALA A 4 29.21 5.71 22.63
C ALA A 4 29.20 4.20 22.36
N VAL A 5 28.48 3.43 23.17
CA VAL A 5 28.32 1.98 22.98
C VAL A 5 27.37 1.69 21.83
N THR A 6 26.25 2.43 21.72
CA THR A 6 25.29 2.25 20.62
C THR A 6 25.88 2.66 19.27
N SER A 7 26.67 3.75 19.23
CA SER A 7 27.32 4.18 17.99
C SER A 7 28.38 3.17 17.52
N LEU A 8 29.16 2.57 18.44
CA LEU A 8 30.11 1.52 18.09
C LEU A 8 29.41 0.26 17.56
N GLN A 9 28.32 -0.19 18.22
CA GLN A 9 27.52 -1.31 17.75
C GLN A 9 26.94 -1.10 16.34
N PHE A 10 26.51 0.12 16.04
CA PHE A 10 26.02 0.47 14.71
C PHE A 10 27.13 0.43 13.66
N VAL A 11 28.32 0.96 13.97
CA VAL A 11 29.47 0.95 13.05
C VAL A 11 29.88 -0.49 12.72
N ASP A 12 29.98 -1.36 13.72
CA ASP A 12 30.32 -2.78 13.52
C ASP A 12 29.27 -3.50 12.67
N PHE A 13 27.99 -3.25 12.95
CA PHE A 13 26.88 -3.77 12.15
C PHE A 13 26.96 -3.29 10.69
N ALA A 14 27.16 -2.00 10.47
CA ALA A 14 27.20 -1.40 9.15
C ALA A 14 28.39 -1.93 8.34
N GLN A 15 29.55 -2.12 8.96
CA GLN A 15 30.71 -2.73 8.31
C GLN A 15 30.44 -4.19 7.92
N ARG A 16 29.81 -4.97 8.82
CA ARG A 16 29.50 -6.38 8.59
C ARG A 16 28.51 -6.59 7.44
N TYR A 17 27.48 -5.76 7.35
CA TYR A 17 26.40 -5.89 6.36
C TYR A 17 26.46 -4.84 5.25
N LYS A 18 27.62 -4.19 5.05
CA LYS A 18 27.79 -3.05 4.13
C LYS A 18 27.20 -3.27 2.74
N TYR A 19 27.43 -4.41 2.12
CA TYR A 19 26.94 -4.69 0.76
C TYR A 19 25.41 -4.88 0.73
N GLY A 20 24.84 -5.51 1.77
CA GLY A 20 23.40 -5.64 1.91
C GLY A 20 22.72 -4.30 2.13
N LEU A 21 23.32 -3.43 2.95
CA LEU A 21 22.82 -2.07 3.20
C LEU A 21 22.93 -1.17 1.97
N ILE A 22 24.03 -1.26 1.21
CA ILE A 22 24.19 -0.56 -0.07
C ILE A 22 23.15 -1.05 -1.08
N GLY A 23 22.93 -2.37 -1.16
CA GLY A 23 21.90 -2.97 -2.02
C GLY A 23 20.51 -2.44 -1.65
N LEU A 24 20.14 -2.49 -0.38
CA LEU A 24 18.86 -1.98 0.11
C LEU A 24 18.70 -0.48 -0.16
N GLY A 25 19.71 0.33 0.19
CA GLY A 25 19.70 1.77 -0.02
C GLY A 25 19.63 2.16 -1.50
N SER A 26 20.36 1.47 -2.37
CA SER A 26 20.31 1.72 -3.81
C SER A 26 18.95 1.34 -4.41
N ALA A 27 18.33 0.24 -3.96
CA ALA A 27 16.98 -0.13 -4.37
C ALA A 27 15.97 0.95 -3.96
N ILE A 28 16.05 1.47 -2.73
CA ILE A 28 15.17 2.54 -2.23
C ILE A 28 15.41 3.86 -2.99
N LEU A 29 16.66 4.22 -3.28
CA LEU A 29 16.97 5.43 -4.04
C LEU A 29 16.49 5.33 -5.49
N PHE A 30 16.65 4.18 -6.12
CA PHE A 30 16.14 3.94 -7.46
C PHE A 30 14.60 4.01 -7.50
N ALA A 31 13.97 3.43 -6.50
CA ALA A 31 12.55 3.53 -6.22
C ALA A 31 12.07 4.99 -6.08
N LEU A 32 12.75 5.80 -5.26
CA LEU A 32 12.46 7.23 -5.10
C LEU A 32 12.73 8.03 -6.37
N PHE A 33 13.74 7.67 -7.15
CA PHE A 33 14.01 8.28 -8.44
C PHE A 33 12.87 8.02 -9.43
N ILE A 34 12.42 6.76 -9.55
CA ILE A 34 11.24 6.40 -10.35
C ILE A 34 10.00 7.15 -9.85
N TYR A 35 9.82 7.25 -8.52
CA TYR A 35 8.74 8.03 -7.93
C TYR A 35 8.78 9.50 -8.37
N GLY A 36 9.93 10.16 -8.25
CA GLY A 36 10.12 11.55 -8.68
C GLY A 36 9.87 11.72 -10.17
N CYS A 37 10.40 10.83 -11.01
CA CYS A 37 10.15 10.84 -12.45
C CYS A 37 8.67 10.68 -12.79
N GLY A 38 7.96 9.76 -12.12
CA GLY A 38 6.53 9.53 -12.30
C GLY A 38 5.68 10.72 -11.85
N TYR A 39 6.02 11.32 -10.72
CA TYR A 39 5.37 12.54 -10.21
C TYR A 39 5.53 13.71 -11.18
N CYS A 40 6.74 13.93 -11.71
CA CYS A 40 7.03 14.96 -12.71
C CYS A 40 6.38 14.66 -14.07
N SER A 41 6.13 13.40 -14.41
CA SER A 41 5.60 12.97 -15.71
C SER A 41 4.07 12.88 -15.77
N ARG A 42 3.34 13.55 -14.85
CA ARG A 42 1.88 13.54 -14.71
C ARG A 42 1.14 14.28 -15.85
N ARG A 43 1.45 13.93 -17.10
CA ARG A 43 0.84 14.44 -18.35
C ARG A 43 0.03 13.38 -19.12
N ARG A 44 0.01 12.10 -18.73
CA ARG A 44 -0.57 11.00 -19.54
C ARG A 44 -1.53 10.03 -18.82
N GLY A 45 -2.28 10.49 -17.81
CA GLY A 45 -3.50 9.81 -17.34
C GLY A 45 -3.38 8.47 -16.60
N GLY A 46 -2.27 7.72 -16.71
CA GLY A 46 -2.03 6.49 -15.95
C GLY A 46 -1.27 6.73 -14.64
N SER A 47 -1.64 6.05 -13.55
CA SER A 47 -0.94 6.15 -12.26
C SER A 47 0.21 5.14 -12.16
N ASN A 48 1.24 5.29 -13.00
CA ASN A 48 2.46 4.47 -12.89
C ASN A 48 3.09 4.52 -11.48
N PHE A 49 2.80 5.58 -10.74
CA PHE A 49 3.10 5.75 -9.32
C PHE A 49 2.52 4.65 -8.41
N PHE A 50 1.29 4.20 -8.69
CA PHE A 50 0.61 3.24 -7.82
C PHE A 50 1.33 1.89 -7.76
N ILE A 51 1.87 1.41 -8.89
CA ILE A 51 2.63 0.15 -8.95
C ILE A 51 3.87 0.22 -8.05
N PHE A 52 4.53 1.37 -8.00
CA PHE A 52 5.70 1.54 -7.14
C PHE A 52 5.34 1.40 -5.65
N ASN A 53 4.28 2.09 -5.21
CA ASN A 53 3.78 1.96 -3.84
C ASN A 53 3.38 0.50 -3.53
N TYR A 54 2.74 -0.18 -4.48
CA TYR A 54 2.39 -1.58 -4.33
C TYR A 54 3.61 -2.51 -4.20
N MET A 55 4.67 -2.29 -4.97
CA MET A 55 5.91 -3.08 -4.83
C MET A 55 6.57 -2.88 -3.46
N LEU A 56 6.55 -1.66 -2.93
CA LEU A 56 7.05 -1.37 -1.58
C LEU A 56 6.28 -2.19 -0.52
N LEU A 57 4.95 -2.29 -0.66
CA LEU A 57 4.11 -3.11 0.23
C LEU A 57 4.47 -4.60 0.18
N VAL A 58 4.68 -5.14 -1.03
CA VAL A 58 5.07 -6.55 -1.19
C VAL A 58 6.45 -6.81 -0.56
N TYR A 59 7.40 -5.89 -0.71
CA TYR A 59 8.71 -6.01 -0.08
C TYR A 59 8.64 -5.93 1.44
N ASP A 60 7.87 -4.99 1.98
CA ASP A 60 7.67 -4.84 3.41
C ASP A 60 7.10 -6.13 4.02
N PHE A 61 5.99 -6.61 3.47
CA PHE A 61 5.36 -7.88 3.87
C PHE A 61 6.33 -9.08 3.83
N GLY A 62 7.17 -9.17 2.80
CA GLY A 62 8.21 -10.22 2.72
C GLY A 62 9.25 -10.13 3.84
N PHE A 63 9.67 -8.91 4.20
CA PHE A 63 10.61 -8.67 5.30
C PHE A 63 9.97 -8.83 6.67
N GLU A 64 8.66 -8.61 6.82
CA GLU A 64 7.92 -8.93 8.03
C GLU A 64 7.84 -10.44 8.27
N ILE A 65 7.55 -11.23 7.22
CA ILE A 65 7.63 -12.70 7.30
C ILE A 65 9.04 -13.14 7.70
N ALA A 66 10.07 -12.56 7.06
CA ALA A 66 11.45 -12.88 7.40
C ALA A 66 11.77 -12.56 8.87
N PHE A 67 11.26 -11.45 9.41
CA PHE A 67 11.38 -11.07 10.81
C PHE A 67 10.66 -12.06 11.73
N LEU A 68 9.42 -12.43 11.42
CA LEU A 68 8.63 -13.39 12.21
C LEU A 68 9.33 -14.74 12.32
N LEU A 69 9.83 -15.26 11.20
CA LEU A 69 10.48 -16.57 11.15
C LEU A 69 11.87 -16.58 11.79
N SER A 70 12.64 -15.50 11.63
CA SER A 70 14.07 -15.52 11.97
C SER A 70 14.40 -14.83 13.29
N ASN A 71 13.57 -13.87 13.73
CA ASN A 71 13.95 -12.93 14.78
C ASN A 71 12.88 -12.69 15.85
N ALA A 72 11.58 -12.79 15.53
CA ALA A 72 10.54 -12.45 16.50
C ALA A 72 10.59 -13.30 17.79
N HIS A 73 11.06 -14.55 17.70
CA HIS A 73 11.27 -15.44 18.86
C HIS A 73 12.39 -15.01 19.81
N ASP A 74 13.29 -14.10 19.39
CA ASP A 74 14.41 -13.66 20.23
C ASP A 74 13.96 -12.92 21.48
N ILE A 75 12.75 -12.34 21.46
CA ILE A 75 12.15 -11.56 22.55
C ILE A 75 10.74 -12.10 22.79
N PRO A 76 10.53 -12.98 23.78
CA PRO A 76 9.24 -13.63 24.03
C PRO A 76 8.07 -12.65 24.22
N SER A 77 8.32 -11.48 24.83
CA SER A 77 7.29 -10.45 25.04
C SER A 77 6.84 -9.74 23.77
N LEU A 78 7.66 -9.71 22.71
CA LEU A 78 7.31 -9.11 21.42
C LEU A 78 6.79 -10.13 20.41
N TYR A 79 7.04 -11.43 20.62
CA TYR A 79 6.65 -12.48 19.69
C TYR A 79 5.13 -12.53 19.45
N ILE A 80 4.33 -12.61 20.53
CA ILE A 80 2.86 -12.66 20.42
C ILE A 80 2.30 -11.38 19.77
N PRO A 81 2.68 -10.16 20.21
CA PRO A 81 2.29 -8.93 19.51
C PRO A 81 2.62 -8.95 18.02
N SER A 82 3.82 -9.40 17.63
CA SER A 82 4.23 -9.45 16.22
C SER A 82 3.32 -10.35 15.40
N LEU A 83 2.93 -11.51 15.93
CA LEU A 83 1.97 -12.39 15.25
C LEU A 83 0.59 -11.75 15.12
N VAL A 84 0.09 -11.11 16.18
CA VAL A 84 -1.23 -10.50 16.20
C VAL A 84 -1.31 -9.37 15.17
N PHE A 85 -0.34 -8.46 15.18
CA PHE A 85 -0.30 -7.31 14.27
C PHE A 85 0.06 -7.68 12.83
N PHE A 86 0.54 -8.90 12.57
CA PHE A 86 0.70 -9.42 11.21
C PHE A 86 -0.58 -10.14 10.73
N PHE A 87 -1.07 -11.12 11.48
CA PHE A 87 -2.16 -11.99 11.00
C PHE A 87 -3.55 -11.34 11.07
N VAL A 88 -3.81 -10.48 12.06
CA VAL A 88 -5.13 -9.83 12.17
C VAL A 88 -5.37 -8.84 11.03
N PRO A 89 -4.44 -7.92 10.70
CA PRO A 89 -4.62 -7.02 9.56
C PRO A 89 -4.64 -7.75 8.21
N ALA A 90 -3.76 -8.74 8.01
CA ALA A 90 -3.77 -9.55 6.79
C ALA A 90 -5.10 -10.27 6.58
N GLY A 91 -5.65 -10.87 7.63
CA GLY A 91 -6.98 -11.50 7.59
C GLY A 91 -8.10 -10.50 7.32
N PHE A 92 -8.04 -9.32 7.95
CA PHE A 92 -9.00 -8.23 7.73
C PHE A 92 -8.99 -7.74 6.28
N ASN A 93 -7.81 -7.47 5.70
CA ASN A 93 -7.69 -7.01 4.31
C ASN A 93 -8.16 -8.08 3.32
N PHE A 94 -7.83 -9.35 3.55
CA PHE A 94 -8.32 -10.45 2.72
C PHE A 94 -9.85 -10.53 2.72
N MET A 95 -10.47 -10.46 3.90
CA MET A 95 -11.93 -10.45 4.04
C MET A 95 -12.58 -9.25 3.36
N MET A 96 -12.00 -8.06 3.51
CA MET A 96 -12.49 -6.85 2.83
C MET A 96 -12.37 -6.98 1.32
N GLY A 97 -11.27 -7.53 0.80
CA GLY A 97 -11.08 -7.81 -0.61
C GLY A 97 -12.15 -8.74 -1.18
N LEU A 98 -12.44 -9.85 -0.47
CA LEU A 98 -13.52 -10.77 -0.82
C LEU A 98 -14.89 -10.07 -0.87
N ILE A 99 -15.23 -9.30 0.17
CA ILE A 99 -16.51 -8.59 0.25
C ILE A 99 -16.66 -7.61 -0.92
N ILE A 100 -15.63 -6.84 -1.22
CA ILE A 100 -15.65 -5.87 -2.32
C ILE A 100 -15.88 -6.57 -3.67
N PHE A 101 -15.18 -7.67 -3.94
CA PHE A 101 -15.38 -8.41 -5.18
C PHE A 101 -16.80 -8.99 -5.30
N ILE A 102 -17.36 -9.52 -4.22
CA ILE A 102 -18.75 -10.03 -4.20
C ILE A 102 -19.73 -8.89 -4.50
N VAL A 103 -19.59 -7.75 -3.82
CA VAL A 103 -20.46 -6.58 -4.01
C VAL A 103 -20.37 -6.05 -5.45
N GLU A 104 -19.17 -5.95 -6.01
CA GLU A 104 -18.96 -5.50 -7.39
C GLU A 104 -19.53 -6.50 -8.41
N ARG A 105 -19.43 -7.81 -8.17
CA ARG A 105 -19.99 -8.83 -9.08
C ARG A 105 -21.51 -8.88 -9.04
N CYS A 106 -22.13 -8.56 -7.90
CA CYS A 106 -23.58 -8.49 -7.73
C CYS A 106 -24.19 -7.18 -8.24
N ARG A 107 -23.37 -6.25 -8.76
CA ARG A 107 -23.85 -4.96 -9.26
C ARG A 107 -24.66 -5.15 -10.55
N PRO A 108 -25.83 -4.52 -10.71
CA PRO A 108 -26.67 -4.65 -11.91
C PRO A 108 -26.15 -3.89 -13.15
N ASP A 109 -24.95 -3.32 -13.09
CA ASP A 109 -24.37 -2.49 -14.15
C ASP A 109 -23.55 -3.34 -15.14
N ASN A 110 -23.51 -2.96 -16.42
CA ASN A 110 -22.86 -3.74 -17.49
C ASN A 110 -21.32 -3.81 -17.40
N ARG A 111 -20.71 -3.11 -16.43
CA ARG A 111 -19.27 -3.17 -16.16
C ARG A 111 -19.01 -4.33 -15.20
N THR A 112 -18.90 -5.51 -15.77
CA THR A 112 -18.58 -6.71 -15.00
C THR A 112 -17.10 -6.72 -14.65
N VAL A 113 -16.79 -7.07 -13.38
CA VAL A 113 -15.45 -7.51 -12.97
C VAL A 113 -14.94 -8.52 -14.02
N PRO A 114 -13.67 -8.46 -14.46
CA PRO A 114 -13.14 -9.34 -15.48
C PRO A 114 -13.55 -10.79 -15.20
N GLU A 115 -14.10 -11.50 -16.20
CA GLU A 115 -14.60 -12.87 -15.99
C GLU A 115 -13.49 -13.89 -15.71
N ASN A 116 -12.23 -13.47 -15.77
CA ASN A 116 -11.09 -14.29 -15.42
C ASN A 116 -11.07 -14.59 -13.91
N THR A 117 -11.70 -15.71 -13.55
CA THR A 117 -11.85 -16.19 -12.18
C THR A 117 -10.49 -16.42 -11.49
N GLN A 118 -9.46 -16.84 -12.24
CA GLN A 118 -8.11 -17.03 -11.68
C GLN A 118 -7.46 -15.70 -11.32
N PHE A 119 -7.54 -14.70 -12.20
CA PHE A 119 -7.02 -13.37 -11.93
C PHE A 119 -7.70 -12.75 -10.69
N ASN A 120 -9.03 -12.82 -10.62
CA ASN A 120 -9.77 -12.29 -9.47
C ASN A 120 -9.39 -13.00 -8.16
N ALA A 121 -9.19 -14.33 -8.19
CA ALA A 121 -8.75 -15.08 -7.02
C ALA A 121 -7.34 -14.68 -6.55
N ILE A 122 -6.40 -14.50 -7.50
CA ILE A 122 -5.04 -14.03 -7.19
C ILE A 122 -5.08 -12.65 -6.56
N ILE A 123 -5.82 -11.70 -7.16
CA ILE A 123 -5.91 -10.35 -6.62
C ILE A 123 -6.55 -10.36 -5.22
N THR A 124 -7.59 -11.17 -5.02
CA THR A 124 -8.21 -11.32 -3.70
C THR A 124 -7.22 -11.85 -2.67
N PHE A 125 -6.41 -12.85 -3.02
CA PHE A 125 -5.37 -13.35 -2.13
C PHE A 125 -4.30 -12.29 -1.84
N CYS A 126 -3.88 -11.54 -2.88
CA CYS A 126 -2.95 -10.42 -2.75
C CYS A 126 -3.51 -9.29 -1.86
N CYS A 127 -4.83 -9.15 -1.71
CA CYS A 127 -5.40 -8.23 -0.72
C CYS A 127 -4.97 -8.58 0.71
N ALA A 128 -4.59 -9.83 1.03
CA ALA A 128 -4.04 -10.16 2.35
C ALA A 128 -2.75 -9.38 2.67
N ILE A 129 -1.98 -8.97 1.64
CA ILE A 129 -0.82 -8.09 1.80
C ILE A 129 -1.30 -6.67 2.12
N ASP A 130 -2.16 -6.11 1.26
CA ASP A 130 -2.78 -4.81 1.49
C ASP A 130 -4.02 -4.67 0.60
N ILE A 131 -5.10 -4.09 1.13
CA ILE A 131 -6.33 -3.83 0.38
C ILE A 131 -6.12 -2.93 -0.85
N GLN A 132 -5.06 -2.12 -0.86
CA GLN A 132 -4.67 -1.31 -2.00
C GLN A 132 -4.33 -2.13 -3.23
N THR A 133 -4.10 -3.45 -3.12
CA THR A 133 -4.04 -4.35 -4.28
C THR A 133 -5.22 -4.11 -5.24
N LEU A 134 -6.42 -3.80 -4.72
CA LEU A 134 -7.58 -3.50 -5.56
C LEU A 134 -7.39 -2.23 -6.41
N ARG A 135 -6.70 -1.21 -5.89
CA ARG A 135 -6.37 0.00 -6.66
C ARG A 135 -5.43 -0.31 -7.84
N LEU A 136 -4.67 -1.41 -7.79
CA LEU A 136 -3.86 -1.89 -8.92
C LEU A 136 -4.74 -2.19 -10.13
N ILE A 137 -5.87 -2.87 -9.90
CA ILE A 137 -6.83 -3.26 -10.94
C ILE A 137 -7.51 -2.02 -11.56
N SER A 138 -7.55 -0.90 -10.85
CA SER A 138 -8.11 0.36 -11.35
C SER A 138 -7.06 1.39 -11.81
N SER A 139 -5.79 1.01 -11.86
CA SER A 139 -4.68 1.95 -12.13
C SER A 139 -4.47 2.27 -13.61
N GLY A 140 -5.05 1.48 -14.51
CA GLY A 140 -4.81 1.52 -15.94
C GLY A 140 -3.41 1.03 -16.34
N PHE A 141 -2.79 0.16 -15.52
CA PHE A 141 -1.40 -0.24 -15.71
C PHE A 141 -1.14 -0.77 -17.12
N GLY A 142 -0.21 -0.11 -17.83
CA GLY A 142 0.19 -0.48 -19.19
C GLY A 142 -0.93 -0.41 -20.24
N GLY A 143 -2.09 0.19 -19.91
CA GLY A 143 -3.29 0.12 -20.75
C GLY A 143 -3.86 -1.29 -20.90
N LEU A 144 -3.46 -2.22 -20.04
CA LEU A 144 -3.91 -3.61 -20.08
C LEU A 144 -5.32 -3.73 -19.50
N GLU A 145 -6.19 -4.46 -20.19
CA GLU A 145 -7.60 -4.65 -19.87
C GLU A 145 -7.87 -5.13 -18.42
N PRO A 146 -7.08 -6.08 -17.84
CA PRO A 146 -7.28 -6.50 -16.46
C PRO A 146 -7.00 -5.42 -15.41
N PHE A 147 -6.29 -4.34 -15.78
CA PHE A 147 -5.94 -3.24 -14.88
C PHE A 147 -6.72 -1.95 -15.18
N SER A 148 -7.77 -2.01 -16.00
CA SER A 148 -8.65 -0.87 -16.30
C SER A 148 -10.03 -0.97 -15.64
N TYR A 149 -10.19 -1.76 -14.59
CA TYR A 149 -11.48 -1.92 -13.91
C TYR A 149 -11.84 -0.68 -13.08
N GLU A 150 -13.08 -0.20 -13.21
CA GLU A 150 -13.58 0.92 -12.41
C GLU A 150 -14.54 0.43 -11.31
N PHE A 151 -14.07 0.44 -10.06
CA PHE A 151 -14.89 0.13 -8.89
C PHE A 151 -16.06 1.11 -8.73
N SER A 152 -17.17 0.63 -8.16
CA SER A 152 -18.26 1.52 -7.73
C SER A 152 -17.77 2.58 -6.74
N ASN A 153 -18.51 3.69 -6.65
CA ASN A 153 -18.18 4.75 -5.70
C ASN A 153 -18.09 4.25 -4.26
N ASN A 154 -18.98 3.33 -3.88
CA ASN A 154 -19.01 2.75 -2.54
C ASN A 154 -17.78 1.88 -2.28
N SER A 155 -17.46 0.97 -3.21
CA SER A 155 -16.27 0.12 -3.07
C SER A 155 -14.97 0.90 -3.09
N ALA A 156 -14.83 1.90 -3.97
CA ALA A 156 -13.65 2.77 -3.98
C ALA A 156 -13.47 3.52 -2.64
N LYS A 157 -14.56 3.97 -2.03
CA LYS A 157 -14.53 4.60 -0.70
C LYS A 157 -14.17 3.59 0.39
N THR A 158 -14.73 2.39 0.35
CA THR A 158 -14.39 1.31 1.27
C THR A 158 -12.91 0.95 1.17
N ILE A 159 -12.38 0.76 -0.04
CA ILE A 159 -10.94 0.50 -0.29
C ILE A 159 -10.08 1.58 0.36
N ALA A 160 -10.44 2.85 0.16
CA ALA A 160 -9.68 3.98 0.68
C ALA A 160 -9.64 4.00 2.22
N TRP A 161 -10.80 3.87 2.88
CA TRP A 161 -10.88 3.88 4.34
C TRP A 161 -10.31 2.62 4.98
N THR A 162 -10.50 1.45 4.38
CA THR A 162 -9.86 0.20 4.83
C THR A 162 -8.35 0.33 4.79
N SER A 163 -7.77 0.96 3.76
CA SER A 163 -6.32 1.17 3.66
C SER A 163 -5.77 2.08 4.77
N VAL A 164 -6.53 3.11 5.18
CA VAL A 164 -6.17 3.97 6.32
C VAL A 164 -6.24 3.20 7.64
N ILE A 165 -7.32 2.43 7.84
CA ILE A 165 -7.46 1.59 9.03
C ILE A 165 -6.31 0.59 9.11
N ASN A 166 -5.95 -0.04 7.99
CA ASN A 166 -4.86 -0.99 7.91
C ASN A 166 -3.54 -0.39 8.41
N ALA A 167 -3.20 0.82 7.94
CA ALA A 167 -1.98 1.51 8.38
C ALA A 167 -1.95 1.77 9.90
N LEU A 168 -3.11 1.98 10.53
CA LEU A 168 -3.19 2.19 11.98
C LEU A 168 -3.03 0.89 12.78
N ILE A 169 -3.52 -0.23 12.25
CA ILE A 169 -3.53 -1.53 12.94
C ILE A 169 -2.33 -2.42 12.60
N GLU A 170 -1.64 -2.17 11.50
CA GLU A 170 -0.50 -2.95 11.00
C GLU A 170 0.78 -2.11 11.05
N ASP A 171 0.89 -1.10 10.17
CA ASP A 171 2.12 -0.34 9.95
C ASP A 171 2.62 0.34 11.24
N ILE A 172 1.74 1.02 12.01
CA ILE A 172 2.14 1.71 13.24
C ILE A 172 2.59 0.72 14.32
N PRO A 173 1.80 -0.31 14.70
CA PRO A 173 2.25 -1.31 15.67
C PRO A 173 3.54 -2.03 15.26
N GLN A 174 3.68 -2.38 13.98
CA GLN A 174 4.87 -3.06 13.50
C GLN A 174 6.11 -2.17 13.62
N PHE A 175 6.00 -0.90 13.25
CA PHE A 175 7.08 0.08 13.42
C PHE A 175 7.54 0.16 14.88
N ILE A 176 6.59 0.21 15.82
CA ILE A 176 6.87 0.23 17.25
C ILE A 176 7.60 -1.06 17.67
N ILE A 177 7.12 -2.23 17.23
CA ILE A 177 7.74 -3.53 17.52
C ILE A 177 9.20 -3.58 17.04
N LEU A 178 9.48 -3.10 15.83
CA LEU A 178 10.82 -3.11 15.24
C LEU A 178 11.79 -2.14 15.95
N ILE A 179 11.29 -0.99 16.42
CA ILE A 179 12.06 -0.08 17.29
C ILE A 179 12.41 -0.79 18.60
N LEU A 180 11.42 -1.35 19.29
CA LEU A 180 11.62 -2.03 20.58
C LEU A 180 12.58 -3.22 20.43
N TYR A 181 12.44 -3.99 19.35
CA TYR A 181 13.34 -5.08 19.04
C TYR A 181 14.78 -4.60 18.91
N THR A 182 15.01 -3.55 18.12
CA THR A 182 16.34 -2.99 17.86
C THR A 182 16.95 -2.42 19.14
N GLN A 183 16.16 -1.81 20.02
CA GLN A 183 16.62 -1.32 21.31
C GLN A 183 17.06 -2.45 22.26
N ILE A 184 16.37 -3.59 22.25
CA ILE A 184 16.64 -4.70 23.17
C ILE A 184 17.77 -5.61 22.66
N LYS A 185 17.83 -5.89 21.35
CA LYS A 185 18.77 -6.88 20.76
C LYS A 185 19.90 -6.25 19.95
N GLY A 186 19.89 -4.93 19.78
CA GLY A 186 20.80 -4.23 18.88
C GLY A 186 20.46 -4.46 17.41
N PHE A 187 21.38 -4.05 16.54
CA PHE A 187 21.17 -4.10 15.09
C PHE A 187 21.38 -5.51 14.52
N LYS A 188 20.32 -6.08 13.97
CA LYS A 188 20.38 -7.26 13.08
C LYS A 188 19.82 -6.89 11.71
N PHE A 189 20.32 -7.56 10.67
CA PHE A 189 20.05 -7.14 9.29
C PHE A 189 18.56 -7.16 8.93
N ILE A 190 17.86 -8.26 9.19
CA ILE A 190 16.43 -8.42 8.88
C ILE A 190 15.58 -7.36 9.59
N PRO A 191 15.55 -7.26 10.93
CA PRO A 191 14.72 -6.25 11.61
C PRO A 191 15.10 -4.82 11.27
N PHE A 192 16.37 -4.55 10.98
CA PHE A 192 16.80 -3.22 10.53
C PHE A 192 16.29 -2.91 9.10
N ALA A 193 16.33 -3.87 8.19
CA ALA A 193 15.77 -3.72 6.84
C ALA A 193 14.25 -3.57 6.88
N SER A 194 13.55 -4.40 7.68
CA SER A 194 12.12 -4.28 7.93
C SER A 194 11.78 -2.90 8.52
N LEU A 195 12.59 -2.37 9.44
CA LEU A 195 12.36 -1.05 10.03
C LEU A 195 12.44 0.07 8.99
N ILE A 196 13.39 -0.01 8.05
CA ILE A 196 13.52 0.95 6.95
C ILE A 196 12.30 0.85 6.02
N LEU A 197 11.92 -0.36 5.61
CA LEU A 197 10.78 -0.57 4.71
C LEU A 197 9.48 -0.10 5.35
N CYS A 198 9.24 -0.45 6.61
CA CYS A 198 8.08 -0.01 7.38
C CYS A 198 8.04 1.53 7.52
N THR A 199 9.20 2.19 7.69
CA THR A 199 9.28 3.66 7.66
C THR A 199 8.85 4.22 6.30
N CYS A 200 9.30 3.62 5.20
CA CYS A 200 8.89 4.02 3.86
C CYS A 200 7.39 3.79 3.63
N VAL A 201 6.85 2.64 4.05
CA VAL A 201 5.40 2.33 3.97
C VAL A 201 4.59 3.34 4.77
N LEU A 202 4.99 3.65 6.00
CA LEU A 202 4.36 4.69 6.81
C LEU A 202 4.41 6.06 6.14
N ALA A 203 5.51 6.42 5.47
CA ALA A 203 5.56 7.67 4.71
C ALA A 203 4.51 7.70 3.57
N THR A 204 4.30 6.57 2.89
CA THR A 204 3.24 6.45 1.87
C THR A 204 1.83 6.43 2.46
N SER A 205 1.66 6.17 3.77
CA SER A 205 0.34 6.17 4.41
C SER A 205 -0.36 7.54 4.37
N LEU A 206 0.41 8.64 4.25
CA LEU A 206 -0.15 9.97 4.01
C LEU A 206 -0.91 10.04 2.69
N GLU A 207 -0.43 9.39 1.63
CA GLU A 207 -1.15 9.29 0.35
C GLU A 207 -2.48 8.56 0.54
N ARG A 208 -2.50 7.47 1.32
CA ARG A 208 -3.72 6.71 1.64
C ARG A 208 -4.75 7.60 2.32
N LEU A 209 -4.31 8.41 3.29
CA LEU A 209 -5.16 9.34 4.00
C LEU A 209 -5.73 10.42 3.07
N PHE A 210 -4.90 11.07 2.25
CA PHE A 210 -5.37 12.04 1.27
C PHE A 210 -6.37 11.41 0.28
N TYR A 211 -6.08 10.20 -0.20
CA TYR A 211 -6.98 9.46 -1.09
C TYR A 211 -8.33 9.14 -0.43
N ALA A 212 -8.34 8.79 0.85
CA ALA A 212 -9.56 8.54 1.61
C ALA A 212 -10.39 9.81 1.86
N ILE A 213 -9.73 10.96 2.07
CA ILE A 213 -10.38 12.27 2.20
C ILE A 213 -10.98 12.70 0.85
N ASP A 214 -10.26 12.54 -0.25
CA ASP A 214 -10.73 12.87 -1.60
C ASP A 214 -11.92 11.99 -2.02
N ASN A 215 -11.92 10.71 -1.63
CA ASN A 215 -13.04 9.79 -1.85
C ASN A 215 -14.07 9.81 -0.71
N GLY A 216 -13.95 10.77 0.21
CA GLY A 216 -14.90 11.01 1.28
C GLY A 216 -16.27 11.47 0.76
N PRO A 217 -17.33 11.35 1.59
CA PRO A 217 -18.69 11.68 1.17
C PRO A 217 -18.84 13.14 0.72
N CYS A 218 -18.22 14.10 1.41
CA CYS A 218 -18.35 15.52 1.07
C CYS A 218 -17.62 15.93 -0.22
N THR A 219 -16.43 15.40 -0.49
CA THR A 219 -15.56 15.86 -1.57
C THR A 219 -16.01 15.33 -2.94
N ARG A 220 -16.50 14.09 -2.96
CA ARG A 220 -16.89 13.40 -4.20
C ARG A 220 -18.22 13.89 -4.75
N ASP A 221 -19.21 14.20 -3.91
CA ASP A 221 -20.50 14.74 -4.38
C ASP A 221 -20.30 16.08 -5.12
N CYS A 222 -19.41 16.94 -4.61
CA CYS A 222 -19.03 18.19 -5.26
C CYS A 222 -18.41 17.95 -6.65
N PHE A 223 -17.43 17.05 -6.76
CA PHE A 223 -16.80 16.70 -8.04
C PHE A 223 -17.76 16.02 -9.04
N THR A 224 -18.68 15.20 -8.54
CA THR A 224 -19.65 14.48 -9.37
C THR A 224 -20.70 15.44 -9.94
N ILE A 225 -21.18 16.38 -9.12
CA ILE A 225 -22.05 17.48 -9.53
C ILE A 225 -21.32 18.34 -10.58
N GLN A 226 -20.06 18.69 -10.35
CA GLN A 226 -19.31 19.53 -11.27
C GLN A 226 -19.08 18.85 -12.64
N ARG A 227 -18.69 17.58 -12.67
CA ARG A 227 -18.54 16.83 -13.93
C ARG A 227 -19.86 16.61 -14.65
N ARG A 228 -20.96 16.43 -13.92
CA ARG A 228 -22.30 16.33 -14.50
C ARG A 228 -22.68 17.64 -15.17
N ASN A 229 -22.48 18.76 -14.47
CA ASN A 229 -22.73 20.10 -15.01
C ASN A 229 -21.87 20.36 -16.24
N GLU A 230 -20.60 19.96 -16.26
CA GLU A 230 -19.73 20.09 -17.45
C GLU A 230 -20.18 19.23 -18.63
N ARG A 231 -20.73 18.03 -18.39
CA ARG A 231 -21.30 17.19 -19.46
C ARG A 231 -22.59 17.79 -20.01
N GLU A 232 -23.52 18.17 -19.14
CA GLU A 232 -24.76 18.84 -19.52
C GLU A 232 -24.46 20.13 -20.33
N ASN A 233 -23.44 20.89 -19.94
CA ASN A 233 -23.05 22.10 -20.65
C ASN A 233 -22.43 21.81 -22.04
N ARG A 234 -21.67 20.72 -22.19
CA ARG A 234 -21.13 20.27 -23.49
C ARG A 234 -22.19 19.69 -24.41
N ASP A 235 -23.16 18.98 -23.86
CA ASP A 235 -24.28 18.40 -24.62
C ASP A 235 -25.22 19.52 -25.07
N PHE A 236 -25.49 20.48 -24.18
CA PHE A 236 -26.21 21.71 -24.53
C PHE A 236 -25.49 22.48 -25.65
N GLN A 237 -24.18 22.71 -25.56
CA GLN A 237 -23.44 23.39 -26.63
C GLN A 237 -23.50 22.65 -27.98
N ARG A 238 -23.51 21.31 -27.98
CA ARG A 238 -23.67 20.53 -29.21
C ARG A 238 -25.06 20.64 -29.83
N ASP A 239 -26.11 20.76 -29.02
CA ASP A 239 -27.48 20.92 -29.50
C ASP A 239 -27.74 22.31 -30.11
N TRP A 240 -26.93 23.32 -29.77
CA TRP A 240 -27.00 24.68 -30.37
C TRP A 240 -26.18 24.84 -31.66
N GLU A 241 -25.33 23.87 -32.01
CA GLU A 241 -24.50 23.88 -33.22
C GLU A 241 -25.09 23.05 -34.38
N LEU A 242 -26.29 22.49 -34.20
CA LEU A 242 -27.09 21.77 -35.21
C LEU A 242 -28.28 22.61 -35.69
#